data_AF-A0A486VDC9-F1
#
_entry.id   AF-A0A486VDC9-F1
#
_cell.length_a   1.000
_cell.length_b   1.000
_cell.length_c   1.000
_cell.angle_alpha   90.00
_cell.angle_beta   90.00
_cell.angle_gamma   90.00
#
_symmetry.space_group_name_H-M   'P 1'
#
loop_
_entity.id
_entity.type
_entity.pdbx_description
1 polymer ?
#
loop_
_entity_poly.entity_id
_entity_poly.type
_entity_poly.pdbx_seq_one_letter_code
_entity_poly.pdbx_strand_id
1 'polypeptide(L)'
;MSFQRTHEEKNVDDTNKISLLMVHLINSVDYNEKKDSIVFYAEPKLSELYRFDHKVLLQLKVINKLPRKETAQALYTFIESLPPKPAPVSLARLRARLNLSTRNVSSQNQTIRNGLKSLQELGYLEYSEVKRGRSVYIQIHSRNPKLKVTSSKPDKPEAPKQAEEAKGEIDAKQNLKNKISELSQNLTPENIKLIEILTNSLKLL
;
A
#
# COMPACT_ATOMS: atom_id res chain seq x y z
N MET A 1 12.04 -11.29 -19.80
CA MET A 1 12.87 -10.70 -18.72
C MET A 1 14.08 -11.60 -18.54
N SER A 2 15.29 -11.09 -18.75
CA SER A 2 16.55 -11.82 -18.56
C SER A 2 17.45 -11.01 -17.64
N PHE A 3 18.29 -11.70 -16.87
CA PHE A 3 19.31 -11.08 -16.04
C PHE A 3 20.63 -11.15 -16.79
N GLN A 4 21.26 -10.00 -16.99
CA GLN A 4 22.55 -9.89 -17.66
C GLN A 4 23.61 -9.41 -16.66
N ARG A 5 24.74 -10.10 -16.61
CA ARG A 5 25.93 -9.64 -15.90
C ARG A 5 27.13 -9.74 -16.82
N THR A 6 27.80 -8.62 -17.04
CA THR A 6 29.07 -8.56 -17.75
C THR A 6 30.20 -8.79 -16.75
N HIS A 7 31.03 -9.79 -17.00
CA HIS A 7 32.27 -10.01 -16.27
C HIS A 7 33.44 -9.72 -17.18
N GLU A 8 34.23 -8.71 -16.80
CA GLU A 8 35.52 -8.41 -17.42
C GLU A 8 36.61 -9.11 -16.60
N GLU A 9 37.18 -10.18 -17.15
CA GLU A 9 38.38 -10.77 -16.59
C GLU A 9 39.59 -10.14 -17.29
N LYS A 10 40.37 -9.35 -16.54
CA LYS A 10 41.67 -8.87 -17.00
C LYS A 10 42.66 -10.03 -16.96
N ASN A 11 43.05 -10.52 -18.13
CA ASN A 11 44.13 -11.49 -18.23
C ASN A 11 45.49 -10.78 -18.29
N VAL A 12 46.53 -11.46 -17.79
CA VAL A 12 47.92 -10.97 -17.78
C VAL A 12 48.49 -10.83 -19.20
N ASP A 13 47.86 -11.48 -20.20
CA ASP A 13 48.30 -11.53 -21.61
C ASP A 13 47.59 -10.53 -22.55
N ASP A 14 47.14 -9.38 -22.06
CA ASP A 14 46.49 -8.27 -22.80
C ASP A 14 45.24 -8.62 -23.65
N THR A 15 44.79 -9.88 -23.64
CA THR A 15 43.53 -10.31 -24.26
C THR A 15 42.41 -10.31 -23.23
N ASN A 16 41.73 -9.18 -23.08
CA ASN A 16 40.53 -9.09 -22.27
C ASN A 16 39.44 -10.00 -22.86
N LYS A 17 39.09 -11.09 -22.16
CA LYS A 17 37.93 -11.91 -22.49
C LYS A 17 36.72 -11.32 -21.80
N ILE A 18 35.78 -10.78 -22.59
CA ILE A 18 34.48 -10.35 -22.08
C ILE A 18 33.59 -11.58 -22.03
N SER A 19 33.23 -12.03 -20.82
CA SER A 19 32.26 -13.11 -20.64
C SER A 19 30.89 -12.51 -20.31
N LEU A 20 29.88 -12.83 -21.12
CA LEU A 20 28.50 -12.39 -20.91
C LEU A 20 27.70 -13.55 -20.31
N LEU A 21 27.26 -13.40 -19.05
CA LEU A 21 26.32 -14.34 -18.44
C LEU A 21 24.90 -13.79 -18.61
N MET A 22 24.08 -14.53 -19.36
CA MET A 22 22.65 -14.28 -19.50
C MET A 22 21.87 -15.41 -18.84
N VAL A 23 20.98 -15.06 -17.91
CA VAL A 23 20.11 -16.00 -17.21
C VAL A 23 18.65 -15.67 -17.53
N HIS A 24 17.86 -16.69 -17.86
CA HIS A 24 16.43 -16.57 -18.11
C HIS A 24 15.63 -16.98 -16.86
N LEU A 25 14.39 -16.52 -16.74
CA LEU A 25 13.49 -16.98 -15.66
C LEU A 25 13.07 -18.44 -15.85
N ILE A 26 12.88 -18.83 -17.11
CA ILE A 26 12.39 -20.14 -17.53
C ILE A 26 13.55 -20.86 -18.21
N ASN A 27 13.77 -22.10 -17.81
CA ASN A 27 14.77 -22.99 -18.42
C ASN A 27 14.21 -23.67 -19.67
N SER A 28 13.01 -24.27 -19.55
CA SER A 28 12.37 -24.99 -20.65
C SER A 28 10.85 -25.00 -20.50
N VAL A 29 10.17 -25.33 -21.60
CA VAL A 29 8.71 -25.46 -21.67
C VAL A 29 8.38 -26.78 -22.35
N ASP A 30 7.46 -27.54 -21.77
CA ASP A 30 6.91 -28.75 -22.37
C ASP A 30 5.45 -28.51 -22.74
N TYR A 31 5.13 -28.72 -24.02
CA TYR A 31 3.78 -28.55 -24.57
C TYR A 31 3.21 -29.92 -24.92
N ASN A 32 2.08 -30.25 -24.30
CA ASN A 32 1.37 -31.48 -24.58
C ASN A 32 0.01 -31.16 -25.22
N GLU A 33 -0.05 -31.27 -26.55
CA GLU A 33 -1.25 -31.01 -27.36
C GLU A 33 -2.44 -31.91 -26.96
N LYS A 34 -2.18 -33.19 -26.66
CA LYS A 34 -3.24 -34.15 -26.28
C LYS A 34 -3.89 -33.83 -24.95
N LYS A 35 -3.14 -33.21 -24.03
CA LYS A 35 -3.61 -32.81 -22.70
C LYS A 35 -3.99 -31.33 -22.62
N ASP A 36 -3.82 -30.58 -23.71
CA ASP A 36 -3.95 -29.13 -23.78
C ASP A 36 -3.29 -28.41 -22.59
N SER A 37 -2.04 -28.77 -22.31
CA SER A 37 -1.31 -28.28 -21.14
C SER A 37 0.09 -27.82 -21.50
N ILE A 38 0.53 -26.76 -20.82
CA ILE A 38 1.86 -26.20 -20.93
C ILE A 38 2.52 -26.26 -19.56
N VAL A 39 3.65 -26.97 -19.46
CA VAL A 39 4.44 -27.07 -18.23
C VAL A 39 5.70 -26.22 -18.38
N PHE A 40 5.86 -25.25 -17.50
CA PHE A 40 7.04 -24.38 -17.46
C PHE A 40 8.03 -24.89 -16.40
N TYR A 41 9.28 -25.08 -16.80
CA TYR A 41 10.37 -25.42 -15.89
C TYR A 41 11.17 -24.17 -15.56
N ALA A 42 11.18 -23.78 -14.29
CA ALA A 42 11.92 -22.62 -13.81
C ALA A 42 13.44 -22.86 -13.84
N GLU A 43 14.22 -21.79 -14.02
CA GLU A 43 15.68 -21.85 -14.02
C GLU A 43 16.24 -22.33 -12.65
N PRO A 44 16.93 -23.48 -12.58
CA PRO A 44 17.46 -24.00 -11.32
C PRO A 44 18.48 -23.09 -10.66
N LYS A 45 19.25 -22.31 -11.44
CA LYS A 45 20.20 -21.32 -10.92
C LYS A 45 19.51 -20.18 -10.17
N LEU A 46 18.21 -19.96 -10.41
CA LEU A 46 17.39 -18.98 -9.70
C LEU A 46 16.56 -19.61 -8.56
N SER A 47 16.80 -20.89 -8.24
CA SER A 47 16.03 -21.60 -7.20
C SER A 47 16.06 -20.90 -5.85
N GLU A 48 17.20 -20.36 -5.42
CA GLU A 48 17.31 -19.59 -4.18
C GLU A 48 16.52 -18.27 -4.22
N LEU A 49 16.41 -17.62 -5.39
CA LEU A 49 15.58 -16.43 -5.53
C LEU A 49 14.10 -16.78 -5.35
N TYR A 50 13.64 -17.86 -6.00
CA TYR A 50 12.26 -18.35 -5.86
C TYR A 50 11.95 -18.82 -4.42
N ARG A 51 12.89 -19.55 -3.83
CA ARG A 51 13.30 -19.58 -2.40
C ARG A 51 12.83 -18.44 -1.48
N PHE A 52 13.51 -17.32 -1.59
CA PHE A 52 13.27 -16.20 -0.69
C PHE A 52 11.95 -15.49 -1.00
N ASP A 53 11.56 -15.44 -2.28
CA ASP A 53 10.38 -14.70 -2.72
C ASP A 53 9.06 -15.34 -2.29
N HIS A 54 9.00 -16.66 -2.03
CA HIS A 54 7.75 -17.29 -1.58
C HIS A 54 7.33 -16.97 -0.14
N LYS A 55 8.21 -16.41 0.70
CA LYS A 55 7.76 -15.77 1.96
C LYS A 55 7.06 -14.44 1.71
N VAL A 56 7.26 -13.88 0.52
CA VAL A 56 6.60 -12.69 -0.04
C VAL A 56 5.53 -13.16 -1.04
N LEU A 57 4.69 -14.14 -0.63
CA LEU A 57 3.33 -14.32 -1.17
C LEU A 57 2.52 -13.05 -0.79
N LEU A 58 2.90 -11.94 -1.41
CA LEU A 58 2.27 -10.63 -1.46
C LEU A 58 0.78 -10.87 -1.48
N GLN A 59 0.08 -10.47 -0.41
CA GLN A 59 -1.30 -10.87 -0.19
C GLN A 59 -2.10 -10.71 -1.48
N LEU A 60 -2.42 -11.85 -2.11
CA LEU A 60 -3.02 -11.91 -3.44
C LEU A 60 -4.27 -11.02 -3.55
N LYS A 61 -4.91 -10.74 -2.41
CA LYS A 61 -5.99 -9.77 -2.26
C LYS A 61 -5.71 -8.41 -2.90
N VAL A 62 -4.52 -7.85 -2.77
CA VAL A 62 -4.18 -6.51 -3.32
C VAL A 62 -3.94 -6.61 -4.83
N ILE A 63 -3.10 -7.55 -5.26
CA ILE A 63 -2.76 -7.74 -6.68
C ILE A 63 -4.00 -8.10 -7.50
N ASN A 64 -4.86 -9.00 -6.99
CA ASN A 64 -6.11 -9.40 -7.65
C ASN A 64 -7.09 -8.22 -7.86
N LYS A 65 -7.02 -7.20 -6.99
CA LYS A 65 -7.85 -5.98 -7.12
C LYS A 65 -7.20 -4.90 -8.00
N LEU A 66 -6.03 -5.16 -8.58
CA LEU A 66 -5.31 -4.25 -9.47
C LEU A 66 -5.13 -4.85 -10.88
N PRO A 67 -6.19 -5.35 -11.56
CA PRO A 67 -6.03 -5.92 -12.89
C PRO A 67 -5.55 -4.86 -13.88
N ARG A 68 -4.55 -5.21 -14.71
CA ARG A 68 -3.97 -4.33 -15.76
C ARG A 68 -3.31 -3.04 -15.22
N LYS A 69 -3.08 -2.94 -13.90
CA LYS A 69 -2.42 -1.80 -13.26
C LYS A 69 -0.97 -2.17 -12.89
N GLU A 70 -0.17 -2.54 -13.88
CA GLU A 70 1.21 -3.03 -13.71
C GLU A 70 2.08 -2.10 -12.85
N THR A 71 1.98 -0.79 -13.06
CA THR A 71 2.71 0.19 -12.25
C THR A 71 2.32 0.13 -10.77
N ALA A 72 1.03 0.00 -10.47
CA ALA A 72 0.55 -0.09 -9.09
C ALA A 72 0.96 -1.43 -8.46
N GLN A 73 0.90 -2.53 -9.22
CA GLN A 73 1.36 -3.84 -8.78
C GLN A 73 2.87 -3.83 -8.46
N ALA A 74 3.70 -3.26 -9.34
CA ALA A 74 5.14 -3.15 -9.12
C ALA A 74 5.48 -2.24 -7.93
N LEU A 75 4.76 -1.14 -7.76
CA LEU A 75 4.88 -0.28 -6.58
C LEU A 75 4.47 -1.00 -5.29
N TYR A 76 3.39 -1.79 -5.34
CA TYR A 76 2.95 -2.61 -4.22
C TYR A 76 4.04 -3.59 -3.78
N THR A 77 4.56 -4.39 -4.71
CA THR A 77 5.65 -5.34 -4.47
C THR A 77 6.88 -4.66 -3.87
N PHE A 78 7.26 -3.50 -4.41
CA PHE A 78 8.41 -2.75 -3.90
C PHE A 78 8.17 -2.18 -2.50
N ILE A 79 7.00 -1.62 -2.24
CA ILE A 79 6.67 -1.03 -0.94
C ILE A 79 6.54 -2.11 0.13
N GLU A 80 6.00 -3.28 -0.20
CA GLU A 80 5.86 -4.39 0.75
C GLU A 80 7.20 -5.00 1.12
N SER A 81 8.18 -4.99 0.21
CA SER A 81 9.54 -5.44 0.53
C SER A 81 10.33 -4.45 1.42
N LEU A 82 9.79 -3.26 1.70
CA LEU A 82 10.40 -2.30 2.63
C LEU A 82 10.06 -2.64 4.10
N PRO A 83 10.96 -2.34 5.05
CA PRO A 83 10.70 -2.55 6.48
C PRO A 83 9.47 -1.76 6.96
N PRO A 84 8.74 -2.19 8.01
CA PRO A 84 7.45 -1.64 8.45
C PRO A 84 7.35 -0.10 8.48
N LYS A 85 8.41 0.58 8.92
CA LYS A 85 8.54 2.04 8.91
C LYS A 85 9.73 2.45 8.01
N PRO A 86 9.51 2.60 6.70
CA PRO A 86 10.60 2.90 5.79
C PRO A 86 10.98 4.38 5.84
N ALA A 87 12.24 4.69 5.53
CA ALA A 87 12.66 6.06 5.26
C ALA A 87 11.92 6.60 4.01
N PRO A 88 11.74 7.94 3.89
CA PRO A 88 11.10 8.53 2.72
C PRO A 88 11.78 8.13 1.41
N VAL A 89 10.98 7.67 0.45
CA VAL A 89 11.47 7.14 -0.83
C VAL A 89 11.44 8.24 -1.88
N SER A 90 12.56 8.52 -2.53
CA SER A 90 12.60 9.53 -3.59
C SER A 90 11.87 9.08 -4.86
N LEU A 91 11.31 10.03 -5.61
CA LEU A 91 10.77 9.74 -6.95
C LEU A 91 11.84 9.16 -7.89
N ALA A 92 13.11 9.58 -7.75
CA ALA A 92 14.21 8.99 -8.51
C ALA A 92 14.36 7.47 -8.27
N ARG A 93 14.26 7.04 -7.01
CA ARG A 93 14.32 5.62 -6.64
C ARG A 93 13.13 4.84 -7.18
N LEU A 94 11.92 5.40 -7.11
CA LEU A 94 10.72 4.78 -7.67
C LEU A 94 10.79 4.64 -9.20
N ARG A 95 11.33 5.65 -9.91
CA ARG A 95 11.56 5.57 -11.36
C ARG A 95 12.54 4.47 -11.73
N ALA A 96 13.67 4.40 -11.03
CA ALA A 96 14.67 3.35 -11.24
C ALA A 96 14.08 1.96 -10.98
N ARG A 97 13.20 1.83 -9.98
CA ARG A 97 12.57 0.54 -9.66
C ARG A 97 11.56 0.08 -10.71
N LEU A 98 10.81 1.01 -11.29
CA LEU A 98 9.77 0.71 -12.28
C LEU A 98 10.31 0.55 -13.71
N ASN A 99 11.58 0.89 -13.94
CA ASN A 99 12.24 0.82 -15.25
C ASN A 99 11.37 1.38 -16.40
N LEU A 100 10.80 2.57 -16.18
CA LEU A 100 9.85 3.17 -17.12
C LEU A 100 10.55 3.59 -18.43
N SER A 101 10.07 3.10 -19.56
CA SER A 101 10.68 3.33 -20.88
C SER A 101 10.55 4.78 -21.40
N THR A 102 9.64 5.58 -20.85
CA THR A 102 9.42 6.95 -21.35
C THR A 102 10.60 7.85 -21.00
N ARG A 103 11.11 8.63 -21.96
CA ARG A 103 12.29 9.49 -21.76
C ARG A 103 12.01 10.68 -20.84
N ASN A 104 10.76 11.12 -20.76
CA ASN A 104 10.37 12.32 -20.02
C ASN A 104 10.15 12.02 -18.52
N VAL A 105 10.99 12.60 -17.67
CA VAL A 105 10.92 12.50 -16.20
C VAL A 105 9.57 12.95 -15.64
N SER A 106 8.95 13.99 -16.21
CA SER A 106 7.66 14.48 -15.73
C SER A 106 6.55 13.45 -15.95
N SER A 107 6.52 12.84 -17.13
CA SER A 107 5.58 11.75 -17.47
C SER A 107 5.82 10.53 -16.57
N GLN A 108 7.08 10.14 -16.35
CA GLN A 108 7.43 9.07 -15.41
C GLN A 108 6.89 9.34 -13.99
N ASN A 109 7.10 10.56 -13.50
CA ASN A 109 6.60 10.97 -12.19
C ASN A 109 5.07 10.92 -12.12
N GLN A 110 4.38 11.29 -13.20
CA GLN A 110 2.93 11.21 -13.27
C GLN A 110 2.43 9.75 -13.21
N THR A 111 3.08 8.85 -13.95
CA THR A 111 2.78 7.41 -13.91
C THR A 111 2.96 6.86 -12.49
N ILE A 112 4.03 7.26 -11.79
CA ILE A 112 4.26 6.88 -10.38
C ILE A 112 3.14 7.40 -9.49
N ARG A 113 2.79 8.69 -9.59
CA ARG A 113 1.71 9.27 -8.77
C ARG A 113 0.37 8.59 -9.03
N ASN A 114 0.06 8.25 -10.27
CA ASN A 114 -1.17 7.53 -10.61
C ASN A 114 -1.19 6.12 -10.00
N GLY A 115 -0.04 5.43 -10.02
CA GLY A 115 0.11 4.13 -9.35
C GLY A 115 -0.05 4.23 -7.83
N LEU A 116 0.56 5.22 -7.19
CA LEU A 116 0.42 5.47 -5.74
C LEU A 116 -1.02 5.83 -5.37
N LYS A 117 -1.69 6.67 -6.17
CA LYS A 117 -3.11 6.99 -5.99
C LYS A 117 -3.99 5.75 -6.08
N SER A 118 -3.76 4.87 -7.05
CA SER A 118 -4.51 3.61 -7.15
C SER A 118 -4.36 2.74 -5.90
N LEU A 119 -3.17 2.73 -5.28
CA LEU A 119 -2.92 2.01 -4.04
C LEU A 119 -3.60 2.66 -2.83
N GLN A 120 -3.69 3.99 -2.82
CA GLN A 120 -4.40 4.75 -1.79
C GLN A 120 -5.93 4.58 -1.91
N GLU A 121 -6.48 4.69 -3.12
CA GLU A 121 -7.91 4.47 -3.42
C GLU A 121 -8.36 3.05 -3.04
N LEU A 122 -7.48 2.06 -3.25
CA LEU A 122 -7.74 0.68 -2.85
C LEU A 122 -7.74 0.51 -1.32
N GLY A 123 -7.26 1.50 -0.56
CA GLY A 123 -7.13 1.44 0.90
C GLY A 123 -5.92 0.63 1.37
N TYR A 124 -4.94 0.41 0.50
CA TYR A 124 -3.69 -0.29 0.84
C TYR A 124 -2.66 0.65 1.47
N LEU A 125 -2.47 1.85 0.91
CA LEU A 125 -1.36 2.73 1.26
C LEU A 125 -1.85 4.11 1.72
N GLU A 126 -1.30 4.60 2.83
CA GLU A 126 -1.39 6.01 3.21
C GLU A 126 0.00 6.66 3.09
N TYR A 127 0.09 7.73 2.31
CA TYR A 127 1.35 8.41 2.04
C TYR A 127 1.19 9.93 1.94
N SER A 128 2.30 10.64 2.08
CA SER A 128 2.42 12.07 1.80
C SER A 128 3.59 12.36 0.87
N GLU A 129 3.49 13.45 0.11
CA GLU A 129 4.60 13.98 -0.70
C GLU A 129 5.31 15.09 0.06
N VAL A 130 6.60 14.90 0.33
CA VAL A 130 7.46 15.87 1.01
C VAL A 130 8.50 16.38 0.03
N LYS A 131 8.58 17.71 -0.14
CA LYS A 131 9.65 18.35 -0.91
C LYS A 131 10.85 18.58 0.00
N ARG A 132 12.02 18.09 -0.39
CA ARG A 132 13.30 18.37 0.28
C ARG A 132 14.27 18.90 -0.77
N GLY A 133 14.48 20.22 -0.74
CA GLY A 133 15.23 20.93 -1.78
C GLY A 133 14.59 20.77 -3.16
N ARG A 134 15.38 20.31 -4.14
CA ARG A 134 14.92 20.07 -5.53
C ARG A 134 14.27 18.71 -5.75
N SER A 135 14.22 17.86 -4.73
CA SER A 135 13.73 16.48 -4.84
C SER A 135 12.42 16.28 -4.09
N VAL A 136 11.56 15.42 -4.64
CA VAL A 136 10.30 15.00 -4.04
C VAL A 136 10.46 13.60 -3.48
N TYR A 137 9.99 13.43 -2.24
CA TYR A 137 10.01 12.18 -1.49
C TYR A 137 8.59 11.76 -1.14
N ILE A 138 8.36 10.45 -1.19
CA ILE A 138 7.13 9.80 -0.76
C ILE A 138 7.37 9.27 0.65
N GLN A 139 6.66 9.83 1.62
CA GLN A 139 6.68 9.37 3.00
C GLN A 139 5.50 8.44 3.22
N ILE A 140 5.79 7.18 3.57
CA ILE A 140 4.78 6.14 3.81
C ILE A 140 4.39 6.20 5.29
N HIS A 141 3.10 6.39 5.57
CA HIS A 141 2.57 6.46 6.92
C HIS A 141 2.08 5.10 7.41
N SER A 142 1.27 4.42 6.59
CA SER A 142 0.68 3.13 6.94
C SER A 142 0.50 2.25 5.71
N ARG A 143 0.51 0.92 5.93
CA ARG A 143 0.25 -0.12 4.95
C ARG A 143 -0.83 -1.05 5.47
N ASN A 144 -1.75 -1.45 4.60
CA ASN A 144 -2.88 -2.31 4.94
C ASN A 144 -2.90 -3.57 4.08
N PRO A 145 -2.07 -4.56 4.44
CA PRO A 145 -1.93 -5.82 3.69
C PRO A 145 -3.23 -6.60 3.48
N LYS A 146 -4.19 -6.49 4.41
CA LYS A 146 -5.42 -7.29 4.37
C LYS A 146 -6.55 -6.63 3.57
N LEU A 147 -6.37 -5.37 3.13
CA LEU A 147 -7.40 -4.49 2.58
C LEU A 147 -8.63 -4.47 3.46
N LYS A 148 -8.78 -3.45 4.30
CA LYS A 148 -9.98 -3.28 5.13
C LYS A 148 -11.20 -3.36 4.19
N VAL A 149 -12.13 -4.25 4.47
CA VAL A 149 -13.42 -4.35 3.76
C VAL A 149 -14.20 -3.12 4.16
N THR A 150 -13.94 -1.97 3.53
CA THR A 150 -14.78 -0.80 3.72
C THR A 150 -15.95 -0.93 2.75
N SER A 151 -17.01 -1.56 3.22
CA SER A 151 -18.36 -1.22 2.78
C SER A 151 -18.54 0.29 2.96
N SER A 152 -19.11 0.94 1.94
CA SER A 152 -19.60 2.33 1.91
C SER A 152 -18.59 3.46 2.20
N LYS A 153 -18.36 4.23 1.13
CA LYS A 153 -17.98 5.64 1.07
C LYS A 153 -18.26 6.44 2.36
N PRO A 154 -17.26 7.17 2.87
CA PRO A 154 -17.50 8.41 3.59
C PRO A 154 -16.85 9.60 2.87
N ASP A 155 -17.61 10.69 2.82
CA ASP A 155 -17.22 12.00 2.33
C ASP A 155 -16.00 12.57 3.10
N LYS A 156 -15.25 13.43 2.41
CA LYS A 156 -14.22 14.33 2.98
C LYS A 156 -14.76 15.77 2.85
N PRO A 157 -14.34 16.79 3.63
CA PRO A 157 -13.28 16.87 4.66
C PRO A 157 -13.78 17.44 6.02
N GLU A 158 -13.07 17.39 7.16
CA GLU A 158 -11.75 17.96 7.47
C GLU A 158 -11.26 17.51 8.88
N ALA A 159 -9.95 17.58 9.16
CA ALA A 159 -9.21 17.05 10.33
C ALA A 159 -9.29 17.97 11.59
N PRO A 160 -8.56 17.79 12.74
CA PRO A 160 -7.57 16.75 13.15
C PRO A 160 -7.54 16.26 14.64
N LYS A 161 -6.93 15.06 14.83
CA LYS A 161 -6.03 14.61 15.93
C LYS A 161 -6.54 14.19 17.34
N GLN A 162 -6.18 12.93 17.65
CA GLN A 162 -5.60 12.37 18.90
C GLN A 162 -6.50 12.02 20.10
N ALA A 163 -6.15 10.87 20.71
CA ALA A 163 -6.58 10.28 22.00
C ALA A 163 -7.90 9.49 22.03
N GLU A 164 -7.90 8.29 21.46
CA GLU A 164 -8.71 7.14 21.94
C GLU A 164 -7.88 6.51 23.07
N GLU A 165 -8.27 6.61 24.34
CA GLU A 165 -9.11 5.59 24.99
C GLU A 165 -10.00 6.15 26.12
N ALA A 166 -10.15 7.48 26.27
CA ALA A 166 -10.97 8.10 27.33
C ALA A 166 -12.18 8.93 26.84
N LYS A 167 -12.39 9.08 25.52
CA LYS A 167 -13.38 10.03 24.97
C LYS A 167 -14.81 9.51 24.83
N GLY A 168 -15.00 8.20 24.69
CA GLY A 168 -16.34 7.62 24.46
C GLY A 168 -17.33 7.84 25.61
N GLU A 169 -16.84 7.91 26.84
CA GLU A 169 -17.69 8.09 28.02
C GLU A 169 -18.03 9.57 28.27
N ILE A 170 -17.12 10.48 27.91
CA ILE A 170 -17.28 11.93 28.10
C ILE A 170 -18.28 12.48 27.07
N ASP A 171 -18.19 12.03 25.81
CA ASP A 171 -19.11 12.44 24.74
C ASP A 171 -20.55 11.97 25.01
N ALA A 172 -20.73 10.78 25.60
CA ALA A 172 -22.05 10.26 25.98
C ALA A 172 -22.68 11.07 27.12
N LYS A 173 -21.93 11.38 28.19
CA LYS A 173 -22.42 12.22 29.30
C LYS A 173 -22.76 13.63 28.83
N GLN A 174 -22.01 14.18 27.88
CA GLN A 174 -22.23 15.53 27.37
C GLN A 174 -23.46 15.60 26.45
N ASN A 175 -23.69 14.59 25.62
CA ASN A 175 -24.91 14.50 24.80
C ASN A 175 -26.19 14.36 25.64
N LEU A 176 -26.16 13.56 26.72
CA LEU A 176 -27.30 13.44 27.64
C LEU A 176 -27.61 14.78 28.34
N LYS A 177 -26.59 15.52 28.78
CA LYS A 177 -26.75 16.86 29.38
C LYS A 177 -27.37 17.86 28.40
N ASN A 178 -26.93 17.86 27.14
CA ASN A 178 -27.49 18.73 26.12
C ASN A 178 -28.98 18.41 25.86
N LYS A 179 -29.34 17.12 25.80
CA LYS A 179 -30.72 16.67 25.65
C LYS A 179 -31.62 17.09 26.81
N ILE A 180 -31.12 17.01 28.04
CA ILE A 180 -31.83 17.49 29.23
C ILE A 180 -32.03 19.01 29.16
N SER A 181 -31.02 19.76 28.70
CA SER A 181 -31.12 21.22 28.54
C SER A 181 -32.13 21.63 27.47
N GLU A 182 -32.24 20.89 26.36
CA GLU A 182 -33.26 21.12 25.32
C GLU A 182 -34.66 20.84 25.86
N LEU A 183 -34.86 19.70 26.54
CA LEU A 183 -36.16 19.30 27.09
C LEU A 183 -36.63 20.23 28.23
N SER A 184 -35.69 20.81 28.98
CA SER A 184 -35.95 21.80 30.02
C SER A 184 -36.59 23.10 29.50
N GLN A 185 -36.46 23.41 28.20
CA GLN A 185 -37.01 24.64 27.64
C GLN A 185 -38.54 24.58 27.45
N ASN A 186 -39.11 23.38 27.39
CA ASN A 186 -40.55 23.17 27.24
C ASN A 186 -41.07 22.18 28.29
N LEU A 187 -41.59 22.71 29.40
CA LEU A 187 -41.99 21.94 30.57
C LEU A 187 -43.39 21.31 30.41
N THR A 188 -43.50 20.34 29.50
CA THR A 188 -44.68 19.46 29.39
C THR A 188 -44.56 18.28 30.36
N PRO A 189 -45.67 17.69 30.82
CA PRO A 189 -45.64 16.55 31.75
C PRO A 189 -44.89 15.33 31.19
N GLU A 190 -44.85 15.19 29.87
CA GLU A 190 -44.08 14.14 29.19
C GLU A 190 -42.57 14.44 29.21
N ASN A 191 -42.17 15.68 28.98
CA ASN A 191 -40.77 16.09 29.00
C ASN A 191 -40.17 15.98 30.40
N ILE A 192 -40.95 16.22 31.45
CA ILE A 192 -40.50 16.04 32.85
C ILE A 192 -40.16 14.57 33.12
N LYS A 193 -41.01 13.63 32.69
CA LYS A 193 -40.73 12.18 32.82
C LYS A 193 -39.48 11.77 32.05
N LEU A 194 -39.28 12.32 30.85
CA LEU A 194 -38.09 12.05 30.04
C LEU A 194 -36.82 12.61 30.68
N ILE A 195 -36.87 13.81 31.26
CA ILE A 195 -35.76 14.40 32.01
C ILE A 195 -35.40 13.51 33.21
N GLU A 196 -36.38 12.99 33.95
CA GLU A 196 -36.14 12.09 35.08
C GLU A 196 -35.45 10.79 34.67
N ILE A 197 -35.87 10.18 33.56
CA ILE A 197 -35.23 8.98 33.01
C ILE A 197 -33.78 9.28 32.57
N LEU A 198 -33.57 10.38 31.85
CA LEU A 198 -32.25 10.78 31.35
C LEU A 198 -31.29 11.20 32.47
N THR A 199 -31.79 11.79 33.54
CA THR A 199 -31.00 12.12 34.72
C THR A 199 -30.60 10.88 35.52
N ASN A 200 -31.49 9.88 35.63
CA ASN A 200 -31.14 8.62 36.28
C ASN A 200 -30.10 7.83 35.47
N SER A 201 -30.23 7.78 34.13
CA SER A 201 -29.22 7.14 33.28
C SER A 201 -27.86 7.84 33.35
N LEU A 202 -27.83 9.18 33.48
CA LEU A 202 -26.60 9.93 33.73
C LEU A 202 -25.96 9.59 35.09
N LYS A 203 -26.75 9.19 36.09
CA LYS A 203 -26.25 8.83 37.43
C LYS A 203 -25.68 7.41 37.49
N LEU A 204 -26.09 6.55 36.57
CA LEU A 204 -25.62 5.16 36.41
C LEU A 204 -24.32 5.04 35.61
N LEU A 205 -23.96 6.08 34.84
CA LEU A 205 -22.71 6.25 34.08
C LEU A 205 -21.67 7.02 34.91
#